data_AF-A0A0B6YPP0-F1
#
_entry.id   AF-A0A0B6YPP0-F1
#
_cell.length_a   1.000
_cell.length_b   1.000
_cell.length_c   1.000
_cell.angle_alpha   90.00
_cell.angle_beta   90.00
_cell.angle_gamma   90.00
#
_symmetry.space_group_name_H-M   'P 1'
#
loop_
_entity.id
_entity.type
_entity.pdbx_description
1 polymer ?
#
loop_
_entity_poly.entity_id
_entity_poly.type
_entity_poly.pdbx_seq_one_letter_code
_entity_poly.pdbx_strand_id
1 'polypeptide(L)'
;DGDTVKHYRIRQLDEGGFFIARRITFRSLADLAEHYSADSDGLCVNLRKPCSQVEKPQTVGLSYNTKDQWEIPKSSLKLIR
;
A
#
# COMPACT_ATOMS: atom_id res chain seq x y z
N ASP A 1 -17.43 10.50 15.13
CA ASP A 1 -17.11 9.49 14.09
C ASP A 1 -15.63 9.09 14.04
N GLY A 2 -14.97 8.88 15.19
CA GLY A 2 -13.51 8.68 15.25
C GLY A 2 -13.01 7.23 15.28
N ASP A 3 -13.90 6.25 15.45
CA ASP A 3 -13.51 4.87 15.79
C ASP A 3 -13.76 3.82 14.70
N THR A 4 -14.24 4.23 13.51
CA THR A 4 -14.54 3.27 12.44
C THR A 4 -13.60 3.43 11.26
N VAL A 5 -12.99 2.31 10.86
CA VAL A 5 -12.18 2.26 9.64
C VAL A 5 -13.08 2.14 8.42
N LYS A 6 -12.87 3.01 7.43
CA LYS A 6 -13.53 2.93 6.12
C LYS A 6 -12.53 2.45 5.08
N HIS A 7 -12.83 1.31 4.45
CA HIS A 7 -12.00 0.74 3.39
C HIS A 7 -12.54 1.16 2.02
N TYR A 8 -11.69 1.80 1.22
CA TYR A 8 -11.99 2.17 -0.17
C TYR A 8 -11.14 1.35 -1.12
N ARG A 9 -11.78 0.66 -2.07
CA ARG A 9 -11.06 -0.15 -3.06
C ARG A 9 -10.54 0.75 -4.19
N ILE A 10 -9.23 0.87 -4.29
CA ILE A 10 -8.58 1.46 -5.47
C ILE A 10 -8.61 0.42 -6.59
N ARG A 11 -9.09 0.82 -7.77
CA ARG A 11 -9.15 0.00 -8.98
C ARG A 11 -8.24 0.61 -10.04
N GLN A 12 -7.81 -0.23 -10.98
CA GLN A 12 -7.01 0.17 -12.12
C GLN A 12 -7.88 0.13 -13.39
N LEU A 13 -7.63 1.04 -14.33
CA LEU A 13 -8.20 1.00 -15.67
C LEU A 13 -7.31 0.19 -16.63
N ASP A 14 -7.90 -0.33 -17.70
CA ASP A 14 -7.18 -1.13 -18.70
C ASP A 14 -6.08 -0.32 -19.41
N GLU A 15 -6.32 0.97 -19.65
CA GLU A 15 -5.34 1.91 -20.23
C GLU A 15 -4.36 2.50 -19.20
N GLY A 16 -4.37 1.99 -17.97
CA GLY A 16 -3.59 2.51 -16.86
C GLY A 16 -4.30 3.61 -16.06
N GLY A 17 -3.75 3.89 -14.88
CA GLY A 17 -4.33 4.83 -13.92
C GLY A 17 -5.26 4.19 -12.89
N PHE A 18 -5.54 4.93 -11.83
CA PHE A 18 -6.15 4.47 -10.58
C PHE A 18 -7.39 5.29 -10.24
N PHE A 19 -8.40 4.66 -9.64
CA PHE A 19 -9.60 5.35 -9.16
C PHE A 19 -10.24 4.64 -7.97
N ILE A 20 -10.95 5.40 -7.13
CA ILE A 20 -11.92 4.87 -6.15
C ILE A 20 -13.33 4.95 -6.74
N ALA A 21 -13.70 6.13 -7.23
CA ALA A 21 -14.94 6.38 -7.97
C ALA A 21 -14.61 6.73 -9.43
N ARG A 22 -15.34 6.17 -10.41
CA ARG A 22 -15.04 6.33 -11.85
C ARG A 22 -15.05 7.78 -12.36
N ARG A 23 -15.60 8.72 -11.58
CA ARG A 23 -15.67 10.14 -11.95
C ARG A 23 -14.31 10.83 -12.02
N ILE A 24 -13.31 10.27 -11.34
CA ILE A 24 -11.96 10.84 -11.26
C ILE A 24 -10.93 9.71 -11.33
N THR A 25 -9.88 9.95 -12.09
CA THR A 25 -8.85 8.96 -12.39
C THR A 25 -7.48 9.61 -12.24
N PHE A 26 -6.53 8.88 -11.69
CA PHE A 26 -5.19 9.36 -11.36
C PHE A 26 -4.13 8.56 -12.10
N ARG A 27 -3.02 9.20 -12.49
CA ARG A 27 -1.93 8.49 -13.19
C ARG A 27 -1.10 7.65 -12.22
N SER A 28 -0.94 8.13 -10.99
CA SER A 28 -0.21 7.44 -9.93
C SER A 28 -1.04 7.33 -8.63
N LEU A 29 -0.63 6.43 -7.74
CA LEU A 29 -1.18 6.38 -6.37
C LEU A 29 -0.80 7.61 -5.54
N ALA A 30 0.31 8.28 -5.88
CA ALA A 30 0.71 9.52 -5.21
C ALA A 30 -0.27 10.65 -5.54
N ASP A 31 -0.63 10.82 -6.81
CA ASP A 31 -1.61 11.84 -7.25
C ASP A 31 -2.97 11.59 -6.60
N LEU A 32 -3.38 10.32 -6.48
CA LEU A 32 -4.60 9.92 -5.79
C LEU A 32 -4.56 10.34 -4.32
N ALA A 33 -3.45 10.07 -3.64
CA ALA A 33 -3.29 10.40 -2.23
C ALA A 33 -3.24 11.92 -2.00
N GLU A 34 -2.59 12.67 -2.88
CA GLU A 34 -2.52 14.13 -2.83
C GLU A 34 -3.91 14.77 -3.00
N HIS A 35 -4.67 14.35 -4.01
CA HIS A 35 -6.05 14.82 -4.23
C HIS A 35 -6.92 14.58 -3.00
N TYR A 36 -6.96 13.35 -2.50
CA TYR A 36 -7.79 13.01 -1.36
C TYR A 36 -7.29 13.60 -0.03
N SER A 37 -6.06 14.12 0.01
CA SER A 37 -5.56 14.90 1.16
C SER A 37 -6.10 16.33 1.15
N ALA A 38 -6.26 16.92 -0.04
CA ALA A 38 -6.77 18.28 -0.22
C ALA A 38 -8.29 18.36 -0.09
N ASP A 39 -9.03 17.41 -0.69
CA ASP A 39 -10.49 17.35 -0.68
C ASP A 39 -10.96 15.91 -0.42
N SER A 40 -12.03 15.72 0.36
CA SER A 40 -12.54 14.36 0.61
C SER A 40 -13.16 13.75 -0.64
N ASP A 41 -13.70 14.56 -1.54
CA ASP A 41 -14.33 14.18 -2.80
C ASP A 41 -15.11 12.86 -2.71
N GLY A 42 -16.04 12.80 -1.76
CA GLY A 42 -16.94 11.66 -1.52
C GLY A 42 -16.40 10.58 -0.57
N LEU A 43 -15.15 10.68 -0.09
CA LEU A 43 -14.69 9.94 1.08
C LEU A 43 -15.32 10.51 2.35
N CYS A 44 -15.40 9.69 3.40
CA CYS A 44 -15.93 10.11 4.69
C CYS A 44 -15.20 11.33 5.28
N VAL A 45 -13.89 11.43 5.05
CA VAL A 45 -13.02 12.57 5.39
C VAL A 45 -11.87 12.65 4.40
N ASN A 46 -11.21 13.81 4.30
CA ASN A 46 -9.95 13.92 3.59
C ASN A 46 -8.85 13.13 4.31
N LEU A 47 -7.87 12.65 3.53
CA LEU A 47 -6.68 12.02 4.06
C LEU A 47 -5.87 13.05 4.84
N ARG A 48 -5.39 12.64 6.02
CA ARG A 48 -4.59 13.50 6.90
C ARG A 48 -3.16 12.99 6.92
N LYS A 49 -2.72 12.50 8.08
CA LYS A 49 -1.37 11.95 8.22
C LYS A 49 -1.37 10.49 7.79
N PRO A 50 -0.36 10.04 7.01
CA PRO A 50 -0.17 8.61 6.78
C PRO A 50 0.06 7.90 8.10
N CYS A 51 -0.39 6.65 8.19
CA CYS A 51 -0.15 5.83 9.38
C CYS A 51 1.35 5.54 9.52
N SER A 52 1.92 5.84 10.69
CA SER A 52 3.30 5.47 11.00
C SER A 52 3.44 3.95 11.00
N GLN A 53 4.34 3.42 10.17
CA GLN A 53 4.69 2.01 10.24
C GLN A 53 5.53 1.78 11.51
N VAL A 54 4.87 1.43 12.62
CA VAL A 54 5.53 1.24 13.92
C VAL A 54 6.40 -0.02 13.91
N GLU A 55 5.93 -1.09 13.26
CA GLU A 55 6.67 -2.33 13.12
C GLU A 55 6.59 -2.83 11.68
N LYS A 56 7.73 -3.25 11.12
CA LYS A 56 7.72 -4.04 9.90
C LYS A 56 7.25 -5.44 10.29
N PRO A 57 6.12 -5.94 9.77
CA PRO A 57 5.64 -7.26 10.15
C PRO A 57 6.73 -8.29 9.80
N GLN A 58 7.05 -9.15 10.76
CA GLN A 58 7.97 -10.25 10.52
C GLN A 58 7.27 -11.20 9.54
N THR A 59 7.91 -11.43 8.40
CA THR A 59 7.40 -12.39 7.41
C THR A 59 7.49 -13.80 7.99
N VAL A 60 6.52 -14.67 7.65
CA VAL A 60 6.49 -16.08 8.09
C VAL A 60 7.73 -16.87 7.64
N GLY A 61 8.50 -16.34 6.67
CA GLY A 61 9.81 -16.85 6.25
C GLY A 61 10.72 -15.70 5.79
N LEU A 62 11.79 -16.00 5.06
CA LEU A 62 12.76 -14.99 4.61
C LEU A 62 12.19 -14.01 3.57
N SER A 63 11.32 -14.48 2.67
CA SER A 63 10.65 -13.68 1.63
C SER A 63 9.51 -14.48 0.97
N TYR A 64 8.59 -13.81 0.27
CA TYR A 64 7.60 -14.44 -0.63
C TYR A 64 8.29 -15.37 -1.65
N ASN A 65 9.44 -14.96 -2.15
CA ASN A 65 10.16 -15.64 -3.23
C ASN A 65 10.84 -16.95 -2.78
N THR A 66 11.05 -17.12 -1.47
CA THR A 66 11.77 -18.26 -0.89
C THR A 66 10.84 -19.15 -0.07
N LYS A 67 9.51 -18.98 -0.19
CA LYS A 67 8.52 -19.68 0.62
C LYS A 67 8.69 -21.21 0.57
N ASP A 68 9.00 -21.74 -0.60
CA ASP A 68 9.16 -23.19 -0.83
C ASP A 68 10.64 -23.61 -0.96
N GLN A 69 11.58 -22.68 -0.73
CA GLN A 69 13.02 -22.96 -0.74
C GLN A 69 13.51 -23.16 0.69
N TRP A 70 13.41 -24.40 1.16
CA TRP A 70 13.93 -24.77 2.48
C TRP A 70 15.46 -24.69 2.55
N GLU A 71 16.14 -25.04 1.46
CA GLU A 71 17.58 -24.90 1.30
C GLU A 71 17.89 -23.61 0.53
N ILE A 72 18.78 -22.78 1.09
CA ILE A 72 19.28 -21.57 0.43
C ILE A 72 20.79 -21.68 0.18
N PRO A 73 21.33 -21.15 -0.93
CA PRO A 73 22.77 -21.16 -1.17
C PRO A 73 23.52 -20.41 -0.07
N LYS A 74 24.61 -20.97 0.44
CA LYS A 74 25.46 -20.28 1.46
C LYS A 74 25.92 -18.89 0.99
N SER A 75 26.10 -18.71 -0.32
CA SER A 75 26.45 -17.42 -0.93
C SER A 75 25.37 -16.33 -0.79
N SER A 76 24.12 -16.69 -0.50
CA SER A 76 23.04 -15.72 -0.25
C SER A 76 23.07 -15.13 1.16
N LEU A 77 23.95 -15.62 2.04
CA LEU A 77 24.09 -15.16 3.41
C LEU A 77 25.36 -14.31 3.57
N LYS A 78 25.22 -13.16 4.21
CA LYS A 78 26.35 -12.32 4.63
C LYS A 78 26.36 -12.22 6.15
N LEU A 79 27.40 -12.76 6.78
CA LEU A 79 27.63 -12.56 8.20
C LEU A 79 28.17 -11.15 8.41
N ILE A 80 27.46 -10.34 9.21
CA ILE A 80 27.92 -9.02 9.64
C ILE A 80 28.52 -9.20 11.05
N ARG A 81 29.73 -8.67 11.25
CA ARG A 81 30.42 -8.64 12.55
C ARG A 81 30.09 -7.36 13.29
#